data_AF-A0A4Y4DSE2-F1
#
_entry.id   AF-A0A4Y4DSE2-F1
#
_cell.length_a   1.000
_cell.length_b   1.000
_cell.length_c   1.000
_cell.angle_alpha   90.00
_cell.angle_beta   90.00
_cell.angle_gamma   90.00
#
_symmetry.space_group_name_H-M   'P 1'
#
loop_
_entity.id
_entity.type
_entity.pdbx_description
1 polymer ?
#
loop_
_entity_poly.entity_id
_entity_poly.type
_entity_poly.pdbx_seq_one_letter_code
_entity_poly.pdbx_strand_id
1 'polypeptide(L)'
;MEPLGSNATQGKKVTLNASTLAMSVMVIILLVAVIFAANSNAIVGWFVVAISAGWLLLAAFMMFGLKRGADKINSSLREAAAAATPRAESGSVVVDEATSQRDMKLDHSFKIVQVQARVISEQRAAATPESEGMIDRALETIQMTAANARDMITPAKPIDGEIID
;
A
#
# COMPACT_ATOMS: atom_id res chain seq x y z
N MET A 1 34.55 6.41 -39.51
CA MET A 1 34.70 5.53 -38.34
C MET A 1 33.88 6.13 -37.23
N GLU A 2 32.73 5.54 -36.89
CA GLU A 2 32.01 5.78 -35.63
C GLU A 2 31.00 4.63 -35.43
N PRO A 3 30.69 4.27 -34.17
CA PRO A 3 30.65 2.86 -33.79
C PRO A 3 29.26 2.22 -33.76
N LEU A 4 29.34 0.89 -33.86
CA LEU A 4 28.27 -0.10 -33.76
C LEU A 4 27.46 0.05 -32.47
N GLY A 5 26.14 -0.05 -32.61
CA GLY A 5 25.19 -0.14 -31.52
C GLY A 5 25.51 -1.32 -30.60
N SER A 6 25.94 -0.99 -29.38
CA SER A 6 25.99 -1.94 -28.28
C SER A 6 24.56 -2.15 -27.77
N ASN A 7 23.94 -3.23 -28.21
CA ASN A 7 22.77 -3.79 -27.54
C ASN A 7 23.23 -4.34 -26.18
N ALA A 8 23.27 -3.46 -25.18
CA ALA A 8 23.43 -3.89 -23.81
C ALA A 8 22.14 -4.63 -23.41
N THR A 9 22.21 -5.96 -23.42
CA THR A 9 21.21 -6.83 -22.79
C THR A 9 21.14 -6.41 -21.33
N GLN A 10 20.15 -5.57 -21.01
CA GLN A 10 19.91 -5.05 -19.68
C GLN A 10 19.57 -6.23 -18.78
N GLY A 11 20.58 -6.76 -18.10
CA GLY A 11 20.42 -7.81 -17.10
C GLY A 11 19.35 -7.38 -16.12
N LYS A 12 18.22 -8.09 -16.15
CA LYS A 12 17.07 -7.85 -15.28
C LYS A 12 17.55 -8.09 -13.85
N LYS A 13 17.98 -7.03 -13.16
CA LYS A 13 18.34 -7.08 -11.74
C LYS A 13 17.06 -7.41 -10.97
N VAL A 14 16.89 -8.67 -10.64
CA VAL A 14 15.82 -9.14 -9.77
C VAL A 14 16.15 -8.59 -8.38
N THR A 15 15.50 -7.49 -8.03
CA THR A 15 15.52 -6.97 -6.67
C THR A 15 14.72 -7.96 -5.83
N LEU A 16 15.43 -8.87 -5.15
CA LEU A 16 14.86 -9.76 -4.15
C LEU A 16 14.35 -8.89 -3.00
N ASN A 17 13.06 -8.57 -3.05
CA ASN A 17 12.35 -7.98 -1.94
C ASN A 17 12.48 -8.95 -0.75
N ALA A 18 12.62 -8.45 0.48
CA ALA A 18 12.76 -9.29 1.68
C ALA A 18 11.67 -10.38 1.78
N SER A 19 10.49 -10.12 1.19
CA SER A 19 9.41 -11.08 1.01
C SER A 19 9.77 -12.30 0.14
N THR A 20 10.46 -12.13 -1.00
CA THR A 20 10.91 -13.24 -1.85
C THR A 20 12.05 -14.06 -1.25
N LEU A 21 12.88 -13.43 -0.40
CA LEU A 21 13.91 -14.14 0.36
C LEU A 21 13.27 -15.02 1.43
N ALA A 22 12.32 -14.48 2.21
CA ALA A 22 11.57 -15.24 3.20
C ALA A 22 10.78 -16.40 2.59
N MET A 23 10.18 -16.20 1.41
CA MET A 23 9.48 -17.26 0.67
C MET A 23 10.44 -18.39 0.26
N SER A 24 11.61 -18.04 -0.28
CA SER A 24 12.61 -19.03 -0.70
C SER A 24 13.14 -19.85 0.48
N VAL A 25 13.38 -19.21 1.62
CA VAL A 25 13.81 -19.88 2.86
C VAL A 25 12.74 -20.85 3.36
N MET A 26 11.47 -20.45 3.33
CA MET A 26 10.36 -21.32 3.76
C MET A 26 10.23 -22.57 2.87
N VAL A 27 10.42 -22.41 1.55
CA VAL A 27 10.40 -23.53 0.60
C VAL A 27 11.56 -24.49 0.85
N ILE A 28 12.76 -23.98 1.15
CA ILE A 28 13.92 -24.83 1.48
C ILE A 28 13.67 -25.63 2.76
N ILE A 29 13.12 -25.00 3.81
CA ILE A 29 12.77 -25.68 5.06
C ILE A 29 11.74 -26.79 4.80
N LEU A 30 10.73 -26.51 3.96
CA LEU A 30 9.73 -27.50 3.55
C LEU A 30 10.37 -28.68 2.82
N LEU A 31 11.30 -28.44 1.88
CA LEU A 31 12.00 -29.52 1.16
C LEU A 31 12.87 -30.37 2.11
N VAL A 32 13.56 -29.75 3.06
CA VAL A 32 14.34 -30.47 4.08
C VAL A 32 13.43 -31.33 4.96
N ALA A 33 12.27 -30.81 5.37
CA ALA A 33 11.27 -31.57 6.12
C ALA A 33 10.72 -32.77 5.33
N VAL A 34 10.48 -32.61 4.02
CA VAL A 34 10.06 -33.70 3.12
C VAL A 34 11.14 -34.79 3.06
N ILE A 35 12.41 -34.42 2.90
CA ILE A 35 13.53 -35.37 2.81
C ILE A 35 13.72 -36.14 4.13
N PHE A 36 13.61 -35.46 5.28
CA PHE A 36 13.67 -36.11 6.59
C PHE A 36 12.46 -37.03 6.84
N ALA A 37 11.27 -36.64 6.40
CA ALA A 37 10.07 -37.46 6.51
C ALA A 37 10.07 -38.68 5.56
N ALA A 38 10.80 -38.60 4.45
CA ALA A 38 10.96 -39.71 3.51
C ALA A 38 11.94 -40.79 3.99
N ASN A 39 12.85 -40.47 4.91
CA ASN A 39 13.93 -41.37 5.31
C ASN A 39 13.63 -42.20 6.58
N SER A 40 12.60 -41.85 7.36
CA SER A 40 12.26 -42.56 8.60
C SER A 40 10.75 -42.72 8.79
N ASN A 41 10.25 -43.92 8.41
CA ASN A 41 8.89 -44.45 8.61
C ASN A 41 7.80 -43.92 7.66
N ALA A 42 7.43 -44.79 6.72
CA ALA A 42 6.83 -44.54 5.41
C ALA A 42 5.42 -43.93 5.35
N ILE A 43 4.90 -43.34 6.43
CA ILE A 43 3.55 -42.73 6.48
C ILE A 43 3.63 -41.22 6.63
N VAL A 44 4.57 -40.72 7.46
CA VAL A 44 4.71 -39.28 7.70
C VAL A 44 5.18 -38.55 6.43
N GLY A 45 6.08 -39.15 5.65
CA GLY A 45 6.53 -38.59 4.37
C GLY A 45 5.39 -38.35 3.37
N TRP A 46 4.41 -39.26 3.28
CA TRP A 46 3.26 -39.10 2.39
C TRP A 46 2.33 -37.97 2.81
N PHE A 47 2.17 -37.73 4.13
CA PHE A 47 1.42 -36.57 4.62
C PHE A 47 2.10 -35.26 4.23
N VAL A 48 3.42 -35.17 4.36
CA VAL A 48 4.16 -33.97 3.96
C VAL A 48 4.03 -33.75 2.45
N VAL A 49 4.15 -34.80 1.63
CA VAL A 49 3.95 -34.71 0.17
C VAL A 49 2.54 -34.23 -0.18
N ALA A 50 1.49 -34.79 0.44
CA ALA A 50 0.10 -34.41 0.18
C ALA A 50 -0.18 -32.95 0.59
N ILE A 51 0.30 -32.52 1.76
CA ILE A 51 0.15 -31.14 2.25
C ILE A 51 0.91 -30.16 1.34
N SER A 52 2.14 -30.51 0.94
CA SER A 52 2.95 -29.69 0.03
C SER A 52 2.30 -29.53 -1.35
N ALA A 53 1.74 -30.62 -1.89
CA ALA A 53 1.00 -30.60 -3.14
C ALA A 53 -0.27 -29.74 -3.06
N GLY A 54 -0.99 -29.79 -1.94
CA GLY A 54 -2.14 -28.93 -1.67
C GLY A 54 -1.78 -27.44 -1.67
N TRP A 55 -0.68 -27.07 -1.01
CA TRP A 55 -0.19 -25.68 -0.99
C TRP A 55 0.29 -25.21 -2.37
N LEU A 56 0.97 -26.07 -3.14
CA LEU A 56 1.37 -25.75 -4.52
C LEU A 56 0.16 -25.52 -5.43
N LEU A 57 -0.87 -26.35 -5.31
CA LEU A 57 -2.11 -26.18 -6.07
C LEU A 57 -2.84 -24.88 -5.69
N LEU A 58 -2.90 -24.55 -4.40
CA LEU A 58 -3.51 -23.31 -3.93
C LEU A 58 -2.74 -22.08 -4.41
N ALA A 59 -1.40 -22.11 -4.36
CA ALA A 59 -0.55 -21.06 -4.89
C ALA A 59 -0.71 -20.89 -6.40
N ALA A 60 -0.74 -22.00 -7.15
CA ALA A 60 -1.00 -21.99 -8.58
C ALA A 60 -2.38 -21.41 -8.89
N PHE A 61 -3.42 -21.84 -8.16
CA PHE A 61 -4.78 -21.32 -8.30
C PHE A 61 -4.85 -19.82 -8.03
N MET A 62 -4.20 -19.31 -6.98
CA MET A 62 -4.11 -17.87 -6.73
C MET A 62 -3.40 -17.14 -7.86
N MET A 63 -2.29 -17.67 -8.38
CA MET A 63 -1.53 -17.05 -9.46
C MET A 63 -2.34 -16.99 -10.76
N PHE A 64 -3.04 -18.06 -11.11
CA PHE A 64 -3.92 -18.09 -12.28
C PHE A 64 -5.21 -17.27 -12.07
N GLY A 65 -5.75 -17.24 -10.85
CA GLY A 65 -6.93 -16.46 -10.47
C GLY A 65 -6.67 -14.96 -10.52
N LEU A 66 -5.55 -14.49 -9.97
CA LEU A 66 -5.14 -13.08 -10.05
C LEU A 66 -4.86 -12.67 -11.49
N LYS A 67 -4.19 -13.52 -12.29
CA LYS A 67 -3.91 -13.23 -13.70
C LYS A 67 -5.21 -13.10 -14.51
N ARG A 68 -6.16 -14.03 -14.33
CA ARG A 68 -7.48 -13.96 -14.99
C ARG A 68 -8.35 -12.80 -14.50
N GLY A 69 -8.26 -12.44 -13.22
CA GLY A 69 -8.97 -11.29 -12.65
C GLY A 69 -8.45 -9.96 -13.18
N ALA A 70 -7.12 -9.80 -13.25
CA ALA A 70 -6.47 -8.61 -13.80
C ALA A 70 -6.79 -8.42 -15.29
N ASP A 71 -6.78 -9.50 -16.08
CA ASP A 71 -7.11 -9.43 -17.51
C ASP A 71 -8.57 -9.00 -17.73
N LYS A 72 -9.52 -9.51 -16.92
CA LYS A 72 -10.93 -9.11 -16.98
C LYS A 72 -11.13 -7.65 -16.57
N ILE A 73 -10.50 -7.21 -15.47
CA ILE A 73 -10.60 -5.82 -15.00
C ILE A 73 -10.02 -4.86 -16.04
N ASN A 74 -8.87 -5.19 -16.64
CA ASN A 74 -8.25 -4.36 -17.66
C ASN A 74 -9.12 -4.26 -18.93
N SER A 75 -9.80 -5.35 -19.31
CA SER A 75 -10.76 -5.32 -20.42
C SER A 75 -11.99 -4.46 -20.10
N SER A 76 -12.57 -4.59 -18.89
CA SER A 76 -13.73 -3.80 -18.47
C SER A 76 -13.40 -2.31 -18.28
N LEU A 77 -12.19 -1.98 -17.83
CA LEU A 77 -11.71 -0.60 -17.74
C LEU A 77 -11.49 0.01 -19.13
N ARG A 78 -10.94 -0.75 -20.09
CA ARG A 78 -10.82 -0.30 -21.49
C ARG A 78 -12.17 -0.07 -22.13
N GLU A 79 -13.14 -0.95 -21.86
CA GLU A 79 -14.49 -0.85 -22.40
C GLU A 79 -15.27 0.30 -21.77
N ALA A 80 -15.12 0.53 -20.45
CA ALA A 80 -15.67 1.70 -19.76
C ALA A 80 -15.01 3.02 -20.18
N ALA A 81 -13.70 3.04 -20.42
CA ALA A 81 -13.00 4.22 -20.94
C ALA A 81 -13.40 4.54 -22.38
N ALA A 82 -13.63 3.52 -23.21
CA ALA A 82 -14.15 3.70 -24.57
C ALA A 82 -15.62 4.17 -24.57
N ALA A 83 -16.46 3.62 -23.67
CA ALA A 83 -17.86 4.01 -23.53
C ALA A 83 -18.05 5.39 -22.85
N ALA A 84 -17.09 5.85 -22.05
CA ALA A 84 -17.06 7.19 -21.45
C ALA A 84 -16.60 8.29 -22.42
N THR A 85 -16.36 7.97 -23.69
CA THR A 85 -16.14 8.97 -24.74
C THR A 85 -17.43 9.30 -25.51
N PRO A 86 -18.37 10.02 -24.87
CA PRO A 86 -19.14 11.02 -25.58
C PRO A 86 -18.98 12.38 -24.89
N ARG A 87 -18.26 13.29 -25.56
CA ARG A 87 -18.40 14.75 -25.40
C ARG A 87 -18.35 15.28 -23.95
N ALA A 88 -17.30 14.96 -23.18
CA ALA A 88 -16.91 15.82 -22.07
C ALA A 88 -16.11 17.00 -22.64
N GLU A 89 -16.61 18.21 -22.43
CA GLU A 89 -15.89 19.45 -22.71
C GLU A 89 -14.47 19.39 -22.17
N SER A 90 -13.55 19.98 -22.93
CA SER A 90 -12.15 20.19 -22.57
C SER A 90 -12.04 21.15 -21.37
N GLY A 91 -12.38 20.68 -20.17
CA GLY A 91 -11.93 21.23 -18.92
C GLY A 91 -10.73 20.42 -18.45
N SER A 92 -9.52 20.80 -18.87
CA SER A 92 -8.33 20.37 -18.15
C SER A 92 -8.50 20.84 -16.70
N VAL A 93 -8.74 19.93 -15.77
CA VAL A 93 -8.62 20.24 -14.34
C VAL A 93 -7.13 20.48 -14.12
N VAL A 94 -6.70 21.73 -14.27
CA VAL A 94 -5.43 22.19 -13.75
C VAL A 94 -5.59 22.08 -12.24
N VAL A 95 -5.11 20.97 -11.67
CA VAL A 95 -4.97 20.87 -10.21
C VAL A 95 -3.95 21.93 -9.85
N ASP A 96 -4.45 23.04 -9.34
CA ASP A 96 -3.64 24.13 -8.83
C ASP A 96 -2.64 23.56 -7.80
N GLU A 97 -1.37 23.91 -7.94
CA GLU A 97 -0.28 23.43 -7.07
C GLU A 97 -0.59 23.74 -5.60
N ALA A 98 -1.31 24.85 -5.31
CA ALA A 98 -1.74 25.18 -3.96
C ALA A 98 -2.84 24.24 -3.42
N THR A 99 -3.64 23.63 -4.30
CA THR A 99 -4.61 22.59 -3.92
C THR A 99 -3.90 21.27 -3.62
N SER A 100 -2.95 20.87 -4.47
CA SER A 100 -2.11 19.67 -4.25
C SER A 100 -1.33 19.73 -2.93
N GLN A 101 -0.69 20.88 -2.63
CA GLN A 101 0.05 21.06 -1.39
C GLN A 101 -0.86 21.11 -0.15
N ARG A 102 -2.07 21.64 -0.29
CA ARG A 102 -3.09 21.62 0.77
C ARG A 102 -3.49 20.19 1.08
N ASP A 103 -3.77 19.39 0.06
CA ASP A 103 -4.18 18.00 0.22
C ASP A 103 -3.08 17.15 0.88
N MET A 104 -1.81 17.35 0.51
CA MET A 104 -0.68 16.70 1.19
C MET A 104 -0.57 17.09 2.67
N LYS A 105 -0.78 18.36 3.01
CA LYS A 105 -0.75 18.82 4.40
C LYS A 105 -1.95 18.28 5.20
N LEU A 106 -3.13 18.21 4.59
CA LEU A 106 -4.33 17.60 5.19
C LEU A 106 -4.13 16.11 5.46
N ASP A 107 -3.58 15.36 4.51
CA ASP A 107 -3.23 13.94 4.70
C ASP A 107 -2.30 13.75 5.90
N HIS A 108 -1.27 14.60 6.00
CA HIS A 108 -0.36 14.58 7.14
C HIS A 108 -1.07 14.87 8.47
N SER A 109 -1.94 15.88 8.51
CA SER A 109 -2.76 16.18 9.69
C SER A 109 -3.63 15.00 10.10
N PHE A 110 -4.27 14.31 9.15
CA PHE A 110 -5.07 13.12 9.46
C PHE A 110 -4.23 11.96 9.98
N LYS A 111 -3.02 11.77 9.46
CA LYS A 111 -2.09 10.75 9.96
C LYS A 111 -1.69 11.02 11.43
N ILE A 112 -1.44 12.27 11.80
CA ILE A 112 -1.16 12.64 13.20
C ILE A 112 -2.34 12.27 14.10
N VAL A 113 -3.57 12.59 13.70
CA VAL A 113 -4.79 12.25 14.47
C VAL A 113 -4.91 10.74 14.64
N GLN A 114 -4.64 9.95 13.60
CA GLN A 114 -4.67 8.48 13.69
C GLN A 114 -3.64 7.93 14.67
N VAL A 115 -2.41 8.45 14.65
CA VAL A 115 -1.36 8.04 15.59
C VAL A 115 -1.77 8.37 17.03
N GLN A 116 -2.29 9.57 17.28
CA GLN A 116 -2.70 9.96 18.62
C GLN A 116 -3.93 9.19 19.12
N ALA A 117 -4.90 8.90 18.26
CA ALA A 117 -6.02 8.03 18.59
C ALA A 117 -5.55 6.63 19.01
N ARG A 118 -4.52 6.10 18.34
CA ARG A 118 -3.88 4.84 18.71
C ARG A 118 -3.19 4.95 20.08
N VAL A 119 -2.42 6.02 20.32
CA VAL A 119 -1.79 6.26 21.64
C VAL A 119 -2.85 6.27 22.75
N ILE A 120 -3.99 6.96 22.55
CA ILE A 120 -5.09 6.96 23.51
C ILE A 120 -5.60 5.54 23.77
N SER A 121 -5.79 4.73 22.73
CA SER A 121 -6.24 3.33 22.88
C SER A 121 -5.23 2.48 23.66
N GLU A 122 -3.93 2.67 23.41
CA GLU A 122 -2.84 1.95 24.07
C GLU A 122 -2.74 2.33 25.55
N GLN A 123 -2.82 3.62 25.87
CA GLN A 123 -2.79 4.10 27.26
C GLN A 123 -4.03 3.70 28.05
N ARG A 124 -5.22 3.72 27.42
CA ARG A 124 -6.44 3.18 28.03
C ARG A 124 -6.33 1.69 28.35
N ALA A 125 -5.66 0.92 27.51
CA ALA A 125 -5.42 -0.50 27.75
C ALA A 125 -4.33 -0.75 28.82
N ALA A 126 -3.31 0.10 28.87
CA ALA A 126 -2.22 0.00 29.84
C ALA A 126 -2.66 0.33 31.27
N ALA A 127 -3.60 1.26 31.44
CA ALA A 127 -4.23 1.61 32.72
C ALA A 127 -3.22 1.91 33.86
N THR A 128 -2.11 2.56 33.51
CA THR A 128 -1.08 2.96 34.48
C THR A 128 -1.43 4.31 35.12
N PRO A 129 -0.85 4.67 36.28
CA PRO A 129 -1.06 5.97 36.92
C PRO A 129 -0.69 7.17 36.02
N GLU A 130 0.24 6.99 35.07
CA GLU A 130 0.66 8.03 34.11
C GLU A 130 -0.22 8.09 32.85
N SER A 131 -1.12 7.12 32.67
CA SER A 131 -1.91 6.95 31.43
C SER A 131 -2.85 8.12 31.17
N GLU A 132 -3.52 8.64 32.19
CA GLU A 132 -4.43 9.80 32.06
C GLU A 132 -3.69 11.04 31.52
N GLY A 133 -2.52 11.37 32.08
CA GLY A 133 -1.72 12.51 31.60
C GLY A 133 -1.11 12.32 30.20
N MET A 134 -0.99 11.08 29.72
CA MET A 134 -0.64 10.82 28.32
C MET A 134 -1.84 10.91 27.38
N ILE A 135 -3.02 10.48 27.83
CA ILE A 135 -4.29 10.61 27.09
C ILE A 135 -4.62 12.10 26.89
N ASP A 136 -4.50 12.92 27.94
CA ASP A 136 -4.79 14.36 27.86
C ASP A 136 -3.89 15.08 26.84
N ARG A 137 -2.58 14.78 26.84
CA ARG A 137 -1.64 15.34 25.86
C ARG A 137 -1.92 14.87 24.42
N ALA A 138 -2.33 13.61 24.27
CA ALA A 138 -2.73 13.09 22.96
C ALA A 138 -4.00 13.78 22.45
N LEU A 139 -4.99 14.01 23.32
CA LEU A 139 -6.21 14.75 22.99
C LEU A 139 -5.91 16.21 22.62
N GLU A 140 -5.04 16.89 23.36
CA GLU A 140 -4.60 18.25 23.03
C GLU A 140 -3.95 18.31 21.64
N THR A 141 -3.08 17.35 21.32
CA THR A 141 -2.43 17.26 20.01
C THR A 141 -3.45 17.04 18.89
N ILE A 142 -4.45 16.18 19.10
CA ILE A 142 -5.55 15.97 18.15
C ILE A 142 -6.32 17.26 17.94
N GLN A 143 -6.66 17.97 19.02
CA GLN A 143 -7.43 19.22 18.94
C GLN A 143 -6.68 20.31 18.17
N MET A 144 -5.40 20.52 18.47
CA MET A 144 -4.54 21.47 17.77
C MET A 144 -4.42 21.11 16.28
N THR A 145 -4.19 19.83 15.98
CA THR A 145 -4.05 19.34 14.60
C THR A 145 -5.34 19.51 13.81
N ALA A 146 -6.48 19.20 14.44
CA ALA A 146 -7.80 19.31 13.81
C ALA A 146 -8.18 20.78 13.54
N ALA A 147 -7.86 21.69 14.46
CA ALA A 147 -8.06 23.13 14.26
C ALA A 147 -7.27 23.63 13.06
N ASN A 148 -5.96 23.33 13.01
CA ASN A 148 -5.10 23.72 11.90
C ASN A 148 -5.58 23.13 10.56
N ALA A 149 -5.94 21.84 10.53
CA ALA A 149 -6.45 21.20 9.30
C ALA A 149 -7.76 21.83 8.83
N ARG A 150 -8.66 22.18 9.75
CA ARG A 150 -9.94 22.82 9.44
C ARG A 150 -9.76 24.20 8.80
N ASP A 151 -8.78 24.97 9.25
CA ASP A 151 -8.46 26.27 8.66
C ASP A 151 -7.99 26.14 7.21
N MET A 152 -7.33 25.03 6.86
CA MET A 152 -6.87 24.75 5.49
C MET A 152 -8.00 24.34 4.54
N ILE A 153 -9.07 23.73 5.07
CA ILE A 153 -10.26 23.33 4.28
C ILE A 153 -11.13 24.54 3.96
N THR A 154 -11.14 25.55 4.83
CA THR A 154 -11.93 26.77 4.61
C THR A 154 -11.32 27.55 3.44
N PRO A 155 -12.07 27.81 2.36
CA PRO A 155 -11.53 28.59 1.24
C PRO A 155 -11.10 29.97 1.74
N ALA A 156 -9.88 30.38 1.41
CA ALA A 156 -9.41 31.73 1.68
C ALA A 156 -10.44 32.71 1.09
N LYS A 157 -10.95 33.63 1.92
CA LYS A 157 -11.83 34.71 1.45
C LYS A 157 -11.09 35.40 0.28
N PRO A 158 -11.74 35.67 -0.86
CA PRO A 158 -11.13 36.45 -1.92
C PRO A 158 -10.62 37.76 -1.31
N ILE A 159 -9.33 38.02 -1.42
CA ILE A 159 -8.78 39.31 -1.01
C ILE A 159 -9.24 40.29 -2.08
N ASP A 160 -10.27 41.08 -1.75
CA ASP A 160 -10.71 42.22 -2.55
C ASP A 160 -9.59 43.29 -2.42
N GLY A 161 -8.56 43.13 -3.24
CA GLY A 161 -7.50 44.10 -3.39
C GLY A 161 -7.87 45.05 -4.52
N GLU A 162 -8.17 46.30 -4.17
CA GLU A 162 -8.16 47.40 -5.14
C GLU A 162 -6.74 47.50 -5.71
N ILE A 163 -6.60 47.25 -7.01
CA ILE A 163 -5.35 47.45 -7.73
C ILE A 163 -5.17 48.96 -7.85
N ILE A 164 -4.27 49.53 -7.04
CA ILE A 164 -3.85 50.92 -7.19
C ILE A 164 -2.78 50.95 -8.30
N ASP A 165 -3.14 51.56 -9.43
CA ASP A 165 -2.25 51.90 -10.55
C ASP A 165 -1.28 53.04 -10.18
#